data_AF-A0A0X3V7C4-F1
#
_entry.id   AF-A0A0X3V7C4-F1
#
_cell.length_a   1.000
_cell.length_b   1.000
_cell.length_c   1.000
_cell.angle_alpha   90.00
_cell.angle_beta   90.00
_cell.angle_gamma   90.00
#
_symmetry.space_group_name_H-M   'P 1'
#
loop_
_entity.id
_entity.type
_entity.pdbx_description
1 polymer ?
#
loop_
_entity_poly.entity_id
_entity_poly.type
_entity_poly.pdbx_seq_one_letter_code
_entity_poly.pdbx_strand_id
1 'polypeptide(L)'
;MRKYPRTFHLPDSPGASDDDRVQSDLSWLDGELVVTEKMDGGNLTFTRDAMYARSPDSGTHPWDRPAKALWAMTAYRIPDAWRVCGESMWARRSVAYADLPGVFLVFGIWDETDTLLGWDDTVDWARRLELPMVPVLYRGGSLSEARAAWPGMRDTDSSEGFVVRAAGRIPAAEFERQVLKWVRADHVRTPAAWRHRDDFALNEFA
;
A
#
# COMPACT_ATOMS: atom_id res chain seq x y z
N MET A 1 1.04 -3.02 -19.13
CA MET A 1 0.59 -2.79 -17.73
C MET A 1 0.82 -4.05 -16.93
N ARG A 2 1.36 -3.95 -15.70
CA ARG A 2 1.56 -5.10 -14.79
C ARG A 2 0.79 -4.88 -13.49
N LYS A 3 0.10 -5.92 -13.02
CA LYS A 3 -0.66 -5.92 -11.78
C LYS A 3 0.27 -5.90 -10.57
N TYR A 4 -0.07 -5.12 -9.54
CA TYR A 4 0.61 -5.22 -8.25
C TYR A 4 0.39 -6.62 -7.64
N PRO A 5 1.46 -7.34 -7.24
CA PRO A 5 1.34 -8.70 -6.73
C PRO A 5 0.42 -8.80 -5.50
N ARG A 6 -0.02 -10.01 -5.18
CA ARG A 6 -0.81 -10.23 -3.96
C ARG A 6 0.14 -10.22 -2.77
N THR A 7 -0.06 -9.31 -1.82
CA THR A 7 0.63 -9.38 -0.53
C THR A 7 0.01 -10.48 0.32
N PHE A 8 0.81 -11.44 0.77
CA PHE A 8 0.36 -12.56 1.60
C PHE A 8 0.23 -12.14 3.06
N HIS A 9 -0.65 -12.80 3.80
CA HIS A 9 -0.79 -12.60 5.23
C HIS A 9 0.37 -13.23 6.01
N LEU A 10 0.74 -12.57 7.12
CA LEU A 10 1.48 -13.22 8.19
C LEU A 10 0.62 -14.34 8.83
N PRO A 11 1.23 -15.42 9.37
CA PRO A 11 0.50 -16.55 9.98
C PRO A 11 -0.48 -16.17 11.08
N ASP A 12 -0.17 -15.10 11.81
CA ASP A 12 -0.92 -14.57 12.95
C ASP A 12 -1.83 -13.39 12.58
N SER A 13 -2.10 -13.16 11.29
CA SER A 13 -3.01 -12.11 10.82
C SER A 13 -4.48 -12.53 11.04
N PRO A 14 -5.22 -11.89 11.97
CA PRO A 14 -6.58 -12.31 12.30
C PRO A 14 -7.61 -12.00 11.20
N GLY A 15 -7.35 -11.01 10.34
CA GLY A 15 -8.21 -10.65 9.22
C GLY A 15 -8.04 -11.49 7.95
N ALA A 16 -7.31 -12.63 8.00
CA ALA A 16 -7.18 -13.53 6.87
C ALA A 16 -8.47 -14.34 6.66
N SER A 17 -8.92 -14.46 5.41
CA SER A 17 -10.06 -15.29 5.00
C SER A 17 -9.62 -16.54 4.23
N ASP A 18 -10.54 -17.46 3.93
CA ASP A 18 -10.24 -18.71 3.19
C ASP A 18 -9.66 -18.46 1.77
N ASP A 19 -9.97 -17.31 1.17
CA ASP A 19 -9.47 -16.92 -0.16
C ASP A 19 -8.09 -16.23 -0.12
N ASP A 20 -7.59 -15.93 1.09
CA ASP A 20 -6.30 -15.30 1.29
C ASP A 20 -5.16 -16.31 1.27
N ARG A 21 -3.97 -15.80 0.96
CA ARG A 21 -2.73 -16.59 1.00
C ARG A 21 -1.97 -16.18 2.24
N VAL A 22 -1.48 -17.17 2.99
CA VAL A 22 -0.67 -17.00 4.19
C VAL A 22 0.74 -17.47 3.87
N GLN A 23 1.75 -16.69 4.27
CA GLN A 23 3.16 -17.08 4.16
C GLN A 23 3.61 -17.76 5.46
N SER A 24 4.07 -19.00 5.37
CA SER A 24 4.61 -19.73 6.51
C SER A 24 6.12 -19.57 6.68
N ASP A 25 6.86 -19.29 5.60
CA ASP A 25 8.29 -19.06 5.65
C ASP A 25 8.60 -17.62 6.05
N LEU A 26 9.05 -17.47 7.29
CA LEU A 26 9.42 -16.21 7.93
C LEU A 26 10.94 -16.07 8.09
N SER A 27 11.75 -16.98 7.53
CA SER A 27 13.21 -17.04 7.73
C SER A 27 13.98 -15.80 7.25
N TRP A 28 13.40 -15.03 6.34
CA TRP A 28 14.00 -13.80 5.82
C TRP A 28 13.82 -12.59 6.75
N LEU A 29 12.99 -12.72 7.80
CA LEU A 29 12.65 -11.61 8.71
C LEU A 29 13.76 -11.27 9.72
N ASP A 30 14.92 -11.93 9.64
CA ASP A 30 16.12 -11.65 10.43
C ASP A 30 16.98 -10.52 9.83
N GLY A 31 16.62 -10.00 8.66
CA GLY A 31 17.27 -8.85 8.01
C GLY A 31 16.67 -7.50 8.44
N GLU A 32 17.19 -6.39 7.89
CA GLU A 32 16.56 -5.07 8.10
C GLU A 32 15.16 -5.04 7.44
N LEU A 33 14.16 -4.71 8.25
CA LEU A 33 12.76 -4.63 7.90
C LEU A 33 12.27 -3.19 7.89
N VAL A 34 11.24 -2.95 7.08
CA VAL A 34 10.42 -1.75 7.17
C VAL A 34 8.97 -2.17 7.36
N VAL A 35 8.33 -1.58 8.36
CA VAL A 35 6.91 -1.73 8.64
C VAL A 35 6.22 -0.41 8.35
N THR A 36 5.22 -0.45 7.48
CA THR A 36 4.36 0.69 7.20
C THR A 36 2.96 0.43 7.71
N GLU A 37 2.23 1.50 8.00
CA GLU A 37 0.79 1.41 8.16
C GLU A 37 0.18 0.85 6.88
N LYS A 38 -0.75 -0.10 7.03
CA LYS A 38 -1.57 -0.57 5.92
C LYS A 38 -2.74 0.39 5.80
N MET A 39 -2.67 1.27 4.80
CA MET A 39 -3.73 2.24 4.54
C MET A 39 -4.96 1.55 3.94
N ASP A 40 -6.14 1.94 4.41
CA ASP A 40 -7.44 1.40 3.98
C ASP A 40 -8.04 2.26 2.86
N GLY A 41 -7.61 2.01 1.62
CA GLY A 41 -8.04 2.77 0.45
C GLY A 41 -8.29 1.89 -0.78
N GLY A 42 -7.77 2.31 -1.94
CA GLY A 42 -7.77 1.52 -3.16
C GLY A 42 -6.42 1.51 -3.86
N ASN A 43 -5.85 0.33 -4.08
CA ASN A 43 -4.58 0.18 -4.80
C ASN A 43 -4.65 0.78 -6.22
N LEU A 44 -3.75 1.73 -6.49
CA LEU A 44 -3.49 2.30 -7.81
C LEU A 44 -2.00 2.17 -8.17
N THR A 45 -1.74 2.14 -9.46
CA THR A 45 -0.40 2.21 -10.03
C THR A 45 -0.33 3.35 -11.03
N PHE A 46 0.66 4.23 -10.83
CA PHE A 46 1.03 5.30 -11.74
C PHE A 46 2.25 4.86 -12.55
N THR A 47 2.14 4.95 -13.86
CA THR A 47 3.28 4.92 -14.78
C THR A 47 3.34 6.26 -15.51
N ARG A 48 4.38 6.48 -16.31
CA ARG A 48 4.44 7.66 -17.19
C ARG A 48 3.21 7.78 -18.10
N ASP A 49 2.76 6.66 -18.65
CA ASP A 49 1.74 6.66 -19.70
C ASP A 49 0.33 6.28 -19.22
N ALA A 50 0.19 5.75 -18.00
CA ALA A 50 -1.10 5.30 -17.51
C ALA A 50 -1.26 5.35 -15.98
N MET A 51 -2.51 5.45 -15.55
CA MET A 51 -2.96 5.11 -14.22
C MET A 51 -3.93 3.93 -14.30
N TYR A 52 -3.74 2.93 -13.45
CA TYR A 52 -4.65 1.78 -13.37
C TYR A 52 -4.75 1.21 -11.95
N ALA A 53 -5.92 0.65 -11.63
CA ALA A 53 -6.12 -0.09 -10.38
C ALA A 53 -5.46 -1.47 -10.44
N ARG A 54 -5.37 -2.16 -9.29
CA ARG A 54 -4.79 -3.51 -9.21
C ARG A 54 -5.38 -4.49 -10.23
N SER A 55 -6.66 -4.38 -10.55
CA SER A 55 -7.27 -5.04 -11.69
C SER A 55 -7.30 -4.04 -12.86
N PRO A 56 -6.38 -4.12 -13.84
CA PRO A 56 -6.19 -3.04 -14.81
C PRO A 56 -7.43 -2.72 -15.66
N ASP A 57 -8.30 -3.71 -15.89
CA ASP A 57 -9.49 -3.58 -16.73
C ASP A 57 -10.70 -2.94 -16.04
N SER A 58 -10.54 -2.45 -14.80
CA SER A 58 -11.63 -1.85 -14.00
C SER A 58 -11.98 -0.41 -14.39
N GLY A 59 -11.17 0.24 -15.24
CA GLY A 59 -11.34 1.64 -15.60
C GLY A 59 -10.99 2.59 -14.46
N THR A 60 -11.43 3.85 -14.55
CA THR A 60 -11.27 4.84 -13.48
C THR A 60 -12.58 5.03 -12.75
N HIS A 61 -12.63 4.64 -11.48
CA HIS A 61 -13.81 4.86 -10.64
C HIS A 61 -13.91 6.31 -10.14
N PRO A 62 -15.11 6.79 -9.74
CA PRO A 62 -15.29 8.13 -9.19
C PRO A 62 -14.36 8.47 -8.02
N TRP A 63 -14.14 7.51 -7.11
CA TRP A 63 -13.24 7.67 -5.96
C TRP A 63 -11.75 7.73 -6.32
N ASP A 64 -11.36 7.38 -7.55
CA ASP A 64 -9.97 7.45 -8.02
C ASP A 64 -9.69 8.71 -8.85
N ARG A 65 -10.71 9.53 -9.13
CA ARG A 65 -10.55 10.75 -9.94
C ARG A 65 -9.56 11.75 -9.34
N PRO A 66 -9.51 12.00 -8.02
CA PRO A 66 -8.51 12.89 -7.44
C PRO A 66 -7.08 12.36 -7.60
N ALA A 67 -6.88 11.05 -7.39
CA ALA A 67 -5.60 10.40 -7.66
C ALA A 67 -5.23 10.48 -9.16
N LYS A 68 -6.21 10.37 -10.06
CA LYS A 68 -5.98 10.55 -11.51
C LYS A 68 -5.56 11.96 -11.88
N ALA A 69 -6.12 12.98 -11.24
CA ALA A 69 -5.70 14.36 -11.44
C ALA A 69 -4.24 14.55 -10.98
N LEU A 70 -3.88 14.01 -9.81
CA LEU A 70 -2.50 14.01 -9.31
C LEU A 70 -1.54 13.27 -10.25
N TRP A 71 -1.95 12.10 -10.75
CA TRP A 71 -1.20 11.36 -11.77
C TRP A 71 -0.95 12.23 -13.01
N ALA A 72 -1.97 12.86 -13.57
CA ALA A 72 -1.84 13.69 -14.78
C ALA A 72 -0.83 14.85 -14.59
N MET A 73 -0.67 15.35 -13.37
CA MET A 73 0.28 16.40 -13.03
C MET A 73 1.71 15.91 -12.76
N THR A 74 1.91 14.62 -12.49
CA THR A 74 3.22 14.08 -12.03
C THR A 74 3.79 13.02 -12.96
N ALA A 75 2.96 12.37 -13.77
CA ALA A 75 3.29 11.21 -14.61
C ALA A 75 4.52 11.43 -15.51
N TYR A 76 4.67 12.62 -16.10
CA TYR A 76 5.80 12.93 -16.98
C TYR A 76 7.17 12.85 -16.29
N ARG A 77 7.20 12.94 -14.95
CA ARG A 77 8.43 12.82 -14.12
C ARG A 77 8.76 11.36 -13.79
N ILE A 78 7.83 10.43 -13.97
CA ILE A 78 8.05 9.01 -13.74
C ILE A 78 8.96 8.49 -14.87
N PRO A 79 10.04 7.75 -14.59
CA PRO A 79 10.87 7.15 -15.63
C PRO A 79 10.08 6.15 -16.50
N ASP A 80 10.58 5.91 -17.72
CA ASP A 80 9.97 4.92 -18.60
C ASP A 80 10.00 3.52 -17.98
N ALA A 81 8.93 2.75 -18.17
CA ALA A 81 8.73 1.42 -17.62
C ALA A 81 8.66 1.31 -16.07
N TRP A 82 8.79 2.41 -15.34
CA TRP A 82 8.64 2.43 -13.88
C TRP A 82 7.17 2.43 -13.45
N ARG A 83 6.92 1.92 -12.25
CA ARG A 83 5.58 1.83 -11.66
C ARG A 83 5.60 2.33 -10.22
N VAL A 84 4.93 3.44 -9.96
CA VAL A 84 4.71 3.98 -8.62
C VAL A 84 3.39 3.43 -8.10
N CYS A 85 3.46 2.54 -7.13
CA CYS A 85 2.30 1.90 -6.51
C CYS A 85 1.96 2.59 -5.18
N GLY A 86 0.68 2.86 -4.99
CA GLY A 86 0.17 3.55 -3.80
C GLY A 86 -1.31 3.31 -3.60
N GLU A 87 -1.81 3.88 -2.50
CA GLU A 87 -3.19 3.74 -2.09
C GLU A 87 -3.96 5.03 -2.39
N SER A 88 -5.06 4.92 -3.13
CA SER A 88 -6.06 5.97 -3.36
C SER A 88 -6.86 6.17 -2.08
N MET A 89 -6.77 7.36 -1.50
CA MET A 89 -7.31 7.66 -0.17
C MET A 89 -8.50 8.62 -0.18
N TRP A 90 -9.04 8.98 -1.35
CA TRP A 90 -10.14 9.94 -1.43
C TRP A 90 -11.41 9.46 -0.71
N ALA A 91 -11.86 8.25 -1.07
CA ALA A 91 -13.04 7.68 -0.46
C ALA A 91 -12.68 7.00 0.86
N ARG A 92 -13.45 7.32 1.89
CA ARG A 92 -13.41 6.63 3.16
C ARG A 92 -13.88 5.19 2.98
N ARG A 93 -13.13 4.26 3.57
CA ARG A 93 -13.45 2.84 3.63
C ARG A 93 -13.89 2.50 5.05
N SER A 94 -13.31 1.45 5.64
CA SER A 94 -13.60 1.02 6.99
C SER A 94 -12.87 1.84 8.06
N VAL A 95 -11.75 2.48 7.72
CA VAL A 95 -11.08 3.48 8.55
C VAL A 95 -11.48 4.89 8.09
N ALA A 96 -11.77 5.76 9.05
CA ALA A 96 -12.01 7.19 8.83
C ALA A 96 -10.73 7.97 9.15
N TYR A 97 -10.00 8.40 8.12
CA TYR A 97 -8.80 9.21 8.32
C TYR A 97 -9.17 10.70 8.37
N ALA A 98 -8.57 11.41 9.33
CA ALA A 98 -8.89 12.81 9.62
C ALA A 98 -7.82 13.82 9.14
N ASP A 99 -6.62 13.36 8.77
CA ASP A 99 -5.46 14.22 8.52
C ASP A 99 -4.49 13.56 7.51
N LEU A 100 -4.99 13.22 6.32
CA LEU A 100 -4.16 12.59 5.30
C LEU A 100 -3.28 13.61 4.57
N PRO A 101 -1.99 13.31 4.31
CA PRO A 101 -1.09 14.22 3.62
C PRO A 101 -1.33 14.30 2.11
N GLY A 102 -2.29 13.54 1.57
CA GLY A 102 -2.65 13.59 0.16
C GLY A 102 -3.61 12.47 -0.26
N VAL A 103 -4.16 12.61 -1.47
CA VAL A 103 -5.16 11.69 -2.04
C VAL A 103 -4.59 10.36 -2.53
N PHE A 104 -3.27 10.25 -2.63
CA PHE A 104 -2.55 9.04 -3.04
C PHE A 104 -1.28 8.89 -2.20
N LEU A 105 -1.13 7.75 -1.54
CA LEU A 105 0.01 7.48 -0.66
C LEU A 105 0.87 6.35 -1.22
N VAL A 106 2.13 6.65 -1.55
CA VAL A 106 3.07 5.67 -2.11
C VAL A 106 3.47 4.64 -1.05
N PHE A 107 3.40 3.35 -1.40
CA PHE A 107 3.93 2.26 -0.57
C PHE A 107 5.03 1.45 -1.28
N GLY A 108 5.24 1.65 -2.59
CA GLY A 108 6.26 0.91 -3.32
C GLY A 108 6.46 1.42 -4.74
N ILE A 109 7.71 1.37 -5.23
CA ILE A 109 8.07 1.77 -6.59
C ILE A 109 8.83 0.62 -7.24
N TRP A 110 8.45 0.29 -8.47
CA TRP A 110 9.11 -0.72 -9.29
C TRP A 110 9.90 -0.06 -10.41
N ASP A 111 11.10 -0.56 -10.66
CA ASP A 111 11.92 -0.15 -11.78
C ASP A 111 11.64 -0.98 -13.06
N GLU A 112 12.37 -0.66 -14.12
CA GLU A 112 12.25 -1.30 -15.43
C GLU A 112 12.63 -2.79 -15.43
N THR A 113 13.33 -3.26 -14.41
CA THR A 113 13.77 -4.66 -14.28
C THR A 113 12.73 -5.55 -13.59
N ASP A 114 11.55 -5.00 -13.29
CA ASP A 114 10.52 -5.66 -12.49
C ASP A 114 10.98 -5.93 -11.04
N THR A 115 11.81 -5.02 -10.51
CA THR A 115 12.30 -5.08 -9.13
C THR A 115 11.64 -3.96 -8.31
N LEU A 116 11.06 -4.33 -7.17
CA LEU A 116 10.61 -3.34 -6.19
C LEU A 116 11.85 -2.71 -5.56
N LEU A 117 11.94 -1.39 -5.62
CA LEU A 117 13.05 -0.64 -5.06
C LEU A 117 13.20 -0.90 -3.57
N GLY A 118 14.44 -0.76 -3.07
CA GLY A 118 14.70 -0.68 -1.64
C GLY A 118 13.93 0.48 -1.01
N TRP A 119 13.70 0.44 0.30
CA TRP A 119 12.91 1.46 0.97
C TRP A 119 13.52 2.85 0.83
N ASP A 120 14.84 2.98 0.98
CA ASP A 120 15.52 4.28 0.84
C ASP A 120 15.40 4.85 -0.57
N ASP A 121 15.61 4.02 -1.60
CA ASP A 121 15.38 4.41 -3.00
C ASP A 121 13.91 4.80 -3.23
N THR A 122 12.96 4.07 -2.62
CA THR A 122 11.52 4.37 -2.70
C THR A 122 11.22 5.75 -2.11
N VAL A 123 11.77 6.05 -0.93
CA VAL A 123 11.61 7.35 -0.25
C VAL A 123 12.23 8.48 -1.06
N ASP A 124 13.43 8.29 -1.60
CA ASP A 124 14.09 9.31 -2.41
C ASP A 124 13.27 9.62 -3.67
N TRP A 125 12.79 8.60 -4.37
CA TRP A 125 11.94 8.80 -5.55
C TRP A 125 10.57 9.39 -5.23
N ALA A 126 9.90 8.96 -4.15
CA ALA A 126 8.64 9.56 -3.74
C ALA A 126 8.81 11.05 -3.43
N ARG A 127 9.90 11.44 -2.75
CA ARG A 127 10.26 12.84 -2.50
C ARG A 127 10.50 13.60 -3.81
N ARG A 128 11.26 13.04 -4.74
CA ARG A 128 11.51 13.65 -6.06
C ARG A 128 10.26 13.81 -6.90
N LEU A 129 9.25 12.96 -6.70
CA LEU A 129 7.95 13.06 -7.37
C LEU A 129 6.96 13.94 -6.60
N GLU A 130 7.33 14.41 -5.40
CA GLU A 130 6.47 15.16 -4.48
C GLU A 130 5.19 14.38 -4.14
N LEU A 131 5.32 13.07 -3.99
CA LEU A 131 4.23 12.18 -3.61
C LEU A 131 4.39 11.76 -2.14
N PRO A 132 3.36 11.98 -1.30
CA PRO A 132 3.40 11.52 0.08
C PRO A 132 3.42 9.99 0.14
N MET A 133 3.98 9.47 1.23
CA MET A 133 4.12 8.03 1.46
C MET A 133 3.20 7.57 2.58
N VAL A 134 2.95 6.26 2.60
CA VAL A 134 2.33 5.62 3.76
C VAL A 134 3.23 5.81 5.01
N PRO A 135 2.65 5.97 6.21
CA PRO A 135 3.43 6.13 7.45
C PRO A 135 4.35 4.94 7.72
N VAL A 136 5.60 5.20 8.09
CA VAL A 136 6.52 4.18 8.62
C VAL A 136 6.26 4.04 10.12
N LEU A 137 5.99 2.82 10.56
CA LEU A 137 5.77 2.47 11.97
C LEU A 137 7.05 1.93 12.61
N TYR A 138 7.89 1.24 11.84
CA TYR A 138 9.14 0.66 12.34
C TYR A 138 10.15 0.47 11.21
N ARG A 139 11.43 0.58 11.57
CA ARG A 139 12.56 0.13 10.76
C ARG A 139 13.63 -0.46 11.67
N GLY A 140 14.07 -1.67 11.37
CA GLY A 140 15.05 -2.39 12.19
C GLY A 140 15.07 -3.89 11.91
N GLY A 141 15.85 -4.65 12.66
CA GLY A 141 16.12 -6.07 12.38
C GLY A 141 15.26 -7.08 13.15
N SER A 142 14.23 -6.64 13.87
CA SER A 142 13.46 -7.52 14.75
C SER A 142 12.00 -7.60 14.32
N LEU A 143 11.56 -8.80 13.94
CA LEU A 143 10.15 -9.08 13.65
C LEU A 143 9.24 -8.84 14.87
N SER A 144 9.72 -9.12 16.08
CA SER A 144 8.92 -8.90 17.29
C SER A 144 8.70 -7.41 17.56
N GLU A 145 9.72 -6.58 17.36
CA GLU A 145 9.60 -5.11 17.45
C GLU A 145 8.74 -4.55 16.31
N ALA A 146 8.95 -5.05 15.09
CA ALA A 146 8.12 -4.74 13.93
C ALA A 146 6.63 -4.97 14.20
N ARG A 147 6.29 -6.10 14.85
CA ARG A 147 4.91 -6.42 15.28
C ARG A 147 4.42 -5.51 16.40
N ALA A 148 5.29 -5.16 17.36
CA ALA A 148 4.94 -4.32 18.51
C ALA A 148 4.76 -2.84 18.14
N ALA A 149 5.32 -2.39 17.02
CA ALA A 149 5.24 -1.01 16.57
C ALA A 149 3.82 -0.56 16.23
N TRP A 150 3.01 -1.42 15.60
CA TRP A 150 1.63 -1.09 15.26
C TRP A 150 0.75 -0.80 16.49
N PRO A 151 0.62 -1.69 17.50
CA PRO A 151 -0.18 -1.39 18.69
C PRO A 151 0.42 -0.27 19.56
N GLY A 152 1.69 0.11 19.37
CA GLY A 152 2.31 1.25 20.03
C GLY A 152 1.96 2.61 19.42
N MET A 153 1.47 2.66 18.18
CA MET A 153 1.19 3.91 17.44
C MET A 153 -0.24 4.00 16.90
N ARG A 154 -0.95 2.88 16.82
CA ARG A 154 -2.26 2.70 16.20
C ARG A 154 -3.11 1.73 17.02
N ASP A 155 -4.41 1.71 16.69
CA ASP A 155 -5.36 0.77 17.24
C ASP A 155 -6.31 0.21 16.17
N THR A 156 -7.18 -0.71 16.59
CA THR A 156 -8.16 -1.37 15.72
C THR A 156 -9.29 -0.47 15.25
N ASP A 157 -9.38 0.78 15.69
CA ASP A 157 -10.37 1.74 15.20
C ASP A 157 -9.76 2.65 14.12
N SER A 158 -8.51 3.07 14.33
CA SER A 158 -7.79 4.03 13.50
C SER A 158 -6.95 3.42 12.37
N SER A 159 -6.70 2.10 12.36
CA SER A 159 -5.80 1.50 11.37
C SER A 159 -6.17 0.06 10.99
N GLU A 160 -6.11 -0.28 9.69
CA GLU A 160 -6.36 -1.65 9.20
C GLU A 160 -5.34 -2.66 9.76
N GLY A 161 -4.09 -2.22 9.93
CA GLY A 161 -2.97 -3.08 10.27
C GLY A 161 -1.67 -2.54 9.70
N PHE A 162 -0.77 -3.44 9.31
CA PHE A 162 0.55 -3.07 8.80
C PHE A 162 1.00 -3.97 7.66
N VAL A 163 1.96 -3.45 6.88
CA VAL A 163 2.72 -4.21 5.88
C VAL A 163 4.16 -4.27 6.35
N VAL A 164 4.76 -5.45 6.35
CA VAL A 164 6.19 -5.67 6.61
C VAL A 164 6.87 -6.07 5.31
N ARG A 165 8.04 -5.46 5.03
CA ARG A 165 8.87 -5.81 3.90
C ARG A 165 10.35 -5.82 4.25
N ALA A 166 11.16 -6.51 3.45
CA ALA A 166 12.61 -6.33 3.48
C ALA A 166 12.94 -4.88 3.09
N ALA A 167 13.91 -4.26 3.78
CA ALA A 167 14.34 -2.89 3.49
C ALA A 167 15.05 -2.80 2.13
N GLY A 168 15.72 -3.87 1.71
CA GLY A 168 16.41 -3.96 0.42
C GLY A 168 15.48 -4.08 -0.79
N ARG A 169 16.10 -4.19 -1.97
CA ARG A 169 15.40 -4.43 -3.24
C ARG A 169 14.77 -5.83 -3.25
N ILE A 170 13.59 -5.94 -3.85
CA ILE A 170 12.81 -7.18 -3.88
C ILE A 170 12.45 -7.50 -5.35
N PRO A 171 13.09 -8.50 -5.98
CA PRO A 171 12.69 -8.96 -7.31
C PRO A 171 11.22 -9.43 -7.30
N ALA A 172 10.48 -9.25 -8.39
CA ALA A 172 9.07 -9.65 -8.45
C ALA A 172 8.81 -11.11 -8.02
N ALA A 173 9.73 -12.02 -8.34
CA ALA A 173 9.64 -13.43 -7.97
C ALA A 173 9.75 -13.68 -6.44
N GLU A 174 10.27 -12.73 -5.68
CA GLU A 174 10.46 -12.84 -4.22
C GLU A 174 9.39 -12.09 -3.43
N PHE A 175 8.52 -11.34 -4.11
CA PHE A 175 7.56 -10.43 -3.47
C PHE A 175 6.66 -11.14 -2.45
N GLU A 176 6.08 -12.28 -2.81
CA GLU A 176 5.14 -13.02 -1.95
C GLU A 176 5.82 -13.63 -0.71
N ARG A 177 7.16 -13.71 -0.73
CA ARG A 177 7.97 -14.09 0.43
C ARG A 177 8.31 -12.86 1.26
N GLN A 178 8.85 -11.81 0.64
CA GLN A 178 9.49 -10.67 1.32
C GLN A 178 8.59 -9.46 1.58
N VAL A 179 7.31 -9.52 1.21
CA VAL A 179 6.31 -8.48 1.53
C VAL A 179 5.06 -9.16 2.06
N LEU A 180 4.79 -8.96 3.35
CA LEU A 180 3.69 -9.58 4.06
C LEU A 180 2.83 -8.53 4.75
N LYS A 181 1.59 -8.88 5.07
CA LYS A 181 0.66 -7.99 5.77
C LYS A 181 0.08 -8.66 7.02
N TRP A 182 -0.22 -7.83 8.00
CA TRP A 182 -1.09 -8.17 9.12
C TRP A 182 -2.30 -7.25 9.06
N VAL A 183 -3.49 -7.83 9.20
CA VAL A 183 -4.76 -7.12 9.12
C VAL A 183 -5.59 -7.49 10.35
N ARG A 184 -6.15 -6.49 11.02
CA ARG A 184 -7.03 -6.68 12.20
C ARG A 184 -8.25 -7.54 11.87
N ALA A 185 -8.83 -8.16 12.88
CA ALA A 185 -10.08 -8.91 12.75
C ALA A 185 -11.20 -8.00 12.22
N ASP A 186 -12.11 -8.56 11.42
CA ASP A 186 -13.33 -7.91 10.94
C ASP A 186 -13.11 -6.53 10.30
N HIS A 187 -11.98 -6.35 9.59
CA HIS A 187 -11.60 -5.04 9.03
C HIS A 187 -12.68 -4.44 8.13
N VAL A 188 -13.26 -5.25 7.23
CA VAL A 188 -14.27 -4.79 6.28
C VAL A 188 -15.59 -4.55 7.02
N ARG A 189 -15.76 -3.30 7.48
CA ARG A 189 -16.94 -2.80 8.20
C ARG A 189 -17.95 -2.08 7.31
N THR A 190 -17.67 -1.93 6.02
CA THR A 190 -18.56 -1.23 5.07
C THR A 190 -19.20 -2.20 4.07
N PRO A 191 -20.53 -2.10 3.81
CA PRO A 191 -21.19 -2.95 2.82
C PRO A 191 -20.64 -2.72 1.41
N ALA A 192 -20.46 -3.77 0.61
CA ALA A 192 -19.87 -3.68 -0.74
C ALA A 192 -20.68 -2.83 -1.75
N ALA A 193 -21.93 -2.46 -1.42
CA ALA A 193 -22.85 -1.73 -2.28
C ALA A 193 -22.35 -0.34 -2.73
N TRP A 194 -21.38 0.26 -2.02
CA TRP A 194 -20.79 1.55 -2.42
C TRP A 194 -20.03 1.47 -3.76
N ARG A 195 -19.58 0.29 -4.19
CA ARG A 195 -18.80 0.11 -5.43
C ARG A 195 -19.58 0.38 -6.72
N HIS A 196 -20.88 0.58 -6.63
CA HIS A 196 -21.76 0.86 -7.77
C HIS A 196 -22.48 2.21 -7.63
N ARG A 197 -22.00 3.08 -6.75
CA ARG A 197 -22.64 4.35 -6.43
C ARG A 197 -21.65 5.50 -6.48
N ASP A 198 -22.19 6.69 -6.73
CA ASP A 198 -21.43 7.95 -6.74
C ASP A 198 -21.48 8.68 -5.38
N ASP A 199 -22.26 8.18 -4.42
CA ASP A 199 -22.31 8.66 -3.04
C ASP A 199 -21.50 7.76 -2.10
N PHE A 200 -20.37 8.28 -1.62
CA PHE A 200 -19.51 7.62 -0.65
C PHE A 200 -18.94 8.65 0.33
N ALA A 201 -18.66 8.23 1.55
CA ALA A 201 -17.99 9.07 2.53
C ALA A 201 -16.56 9.39 2.07
N LEU A 202 -16.06 10.56 2.45
CA LEU A 202 -14.70 11.01 2.14
C LEU A 202 -13.82 10.92 3.38
N ASN A 203 -12.52 10.74 3.16
CA ASN A 203 -11.52 11.03 4.20
C ASN A 203 -11.27 12.55 4.26
N GLU A 204 -10.61 13.00 5.33
CA GLU A 204 -10.16 14.38 5.49
C GLU A 204 -8.64 14.47 5.24
N PHE A 205 -8.20 15.64 4.78
CA PHE A 205 -6.85 15.90 4.27
C PHE A 205 -6.29 17.18 4.92
N ALA A 206 -4.97 17.20 5.11
CA ALA A 206 -4.21 18.33 5.68
C ALA A 206 -4.17 19.57 4.77
#